data_AF-A0A963WW28-F1
#
_entry.id   AF-A0A963WW28-F1
#
_cell.length_a   1.000
_cell.length_b   1.000
_cell.length_c   1.000
_cell.angle_alpha   90.00
_cell.angle_beta   90.00
_cell.angle_gamma   90.00
#
_symmetry.space_group_name_H-M   'P 1'
#
loop_
_entity.id
_entity.type
_entity.pdbx_description
1 polymer ?
#
loop_
_entity_poly.entity_id
_entity_poly.type
_entity_poly.pdbx_seq_one_letter_code
_entity_poly.pdbx_strand_id
1 'polypeptide(L)' 'MPRILADLPDDDIQWLDRLSAERGISRAALLREAVTAFRAKDRDWLDAGFGLWTRHGQGVEGNRFEQDIRRDWDEGQGA' A
#
# COMPACT_ATOMS: atom_id res chain seq x y z
N MET A 1 -2.54 7.88 -21.23
CA MET A 1 -2.50 8.30 -19.82
C MET A 1 -3.69 9.21 -19.55
N PRO A 2 -4.52 8.95 -18.53
CA PRO A 2 -5.60 9.86 -18.16
C PRO A 2 -5.03 11.19 -17.65
N ARG A 3 -5.78 12.28 -17.85
CA ARG A 3 -5.44 13.61 -17.33
C ARG A 3 -6.19 13.84 -16.02
N ILE A 4 -5.54 14.47 -15.06
CA ILE A 4 -6.15 14.88 -13.80
C ILE A 4 -6.05 16.40 -13.66
N LEU A 5 -7.01 16.99 -12.95
CA LEU A 5 -6.95 18.36 -12.45
C LEU A 5 -6.77 18.27 -10.94
N ALA A 6 -5.87 19.08 -10.40
CA ALA A 6 -5.62 19.18 -8.98
C ALA A 6 -5.42 20.65 -8.64
N ASP A 7 -6.17 21.14 -7.66
CA ASP A 7 -6.00 22.47 -7.12
C ASP A 7 -4.89 22.44 -6.07
N LEU A 8 -3.87 23.27 -6.28
CA LEU A 8 -2.75 23.42 -5.36
C LEU A 8 -2.57 24.91 -5.06
N PRO A 9 -2.19 25.28 -3.83
CA PRO A 9 -1.75 26.63 -3.52
C PRO A 9 -0.62 27.11 -4.45
N ASP A 10 -0.59 28.41 -4.75
CA ASP A 10 0.43 28.99 -5.63
C ASP A 10 1.86 28.75 -5.11
N ASP A 11 2.05 28.74 -3.79
CA ASP A 11 3.35 28.47 -3.16
C ASP A 11 3.83 27.04 -3.42
N ASP A 12 2.92 26.06 -3.41
CA ASP A 12 3.24 24.67 -3.71
C ASP A 12 3.60 24.49 -5.18
N ILE A 13 2.93 25.22 -6.09
CA ILE A 13 3.26 25.23 -7.52
C ILE A 13 4.67 25.79 -7.73
N GLN A 14 5.00 26.92 -7.12
CA GLN A 14 6.33 27.53 -7.22
C GLN A 14 7.43 26.63 -6.65
N TRP A 15 7.14 25.97 -5.52
CA TRP A 15 8.06 25.00 -4.93
C TRP A 15 8.30 23.80 -5.86
N LEU A 16 7.25 23.24 -6.47
CA LEU A 16 7.36 22.14 -7.43
C LEU A 16 8.18 22.53 -8.67
N ASP A 17 7.95 23.72 -9.22
CA ASP A 17 8.69 24.20 -10.38
C ASP A 17 10.18 24.33 -10.06
N ARG A 18 10.52 24.93 -8.90
CA ARG A 18 11.91 25.05 -8.43
C ARG A 18 12.57 23.69 -8.25
N LEU A 19 11.91 22.77 -7.54
CA LEU A 19 12.43 21.43 -7.29
C LEU A 19 12.63 20.63 -8.59
N SER A 20 11.71 20.80 -9.55
CA SER A 20 11.82 20.16 -10.86
C SER A 20 13.02 20.69 -11.67
N ALA A 21 13.28 22.00 -11.61
CA ALA A 21 14.43 22.64 -12.24
C ALA A 21 15.76 22.21 -11.59
N GLU A 22 15.82 22.19 -10.26
CA GLU A 22 16.99 21.71 -9.50
C GLU A 22 17.35 20.26 -9.84
N ARG A 23 16.35 19.41 -10.08
CA ARG A 23 16.54 18.00 -10.45
C ARG A 23 16.69 17.76 -11.94
N GLY A 24 16.49 18.77 -12.78
CA GLY A 24 16.55 18.64 -14.24
C GLY A 24 15.46 17.75 -14.84
N ILE A 25 14.29 17.63 -14.19
CA ILE A 25 13.16 16.82 -14.67
C ILE A 25 11.91 17.68 -14.84
N SER A 26 10.98 17.25 -15.71
CA SER A 26 9.69 17.94 -15.82
C SER A 26 8.88 17.83 -14.53
N ARG A 27 8.11 18.87 -14.19
CA ARG A 27 7.14 18.85 -13.07
C ARG A 27 6.19 17.64 -13.13
N ALA A 28 5.76 17.23 -14.32
CA ALA A 28 4.92 16.04 -14.47
C ALA A 28 5.64 14.73 -14.12
N ALA A 29 6.95 14.64 -14.37
CA ALA A 29 7.76 13.49 -13.95
C ALA A 29 7.93 13.47 -12.42
N LEU A 30 8.25 14.63 -11.83
CA LEU A 30 8.35 14.79 -10.38
C LEU A 30 7.06 14.37 -9.66
N LEU A 31 5.88 14.79 -10.17
CA LEU A 31 4.59 14.39 -9.61
C LEU A 31 4.32 12.89 -9.72
N ARG A 32 4.74 12.23 -10.81
CA ARG A 32 4.61 10.76 -10.93
C ARG A 32 5.48 10.02 -9.94
N GLU A 33 6.71 10.49 -9.73
CA GLU A 33 7.60 9.95 -8.70
C GLU A 33 7.02 10.13 -7.30
N ALA A 34 6.50 11.32 -6.99
CA ALA A 34 5.85 11.62 -5.72
C ALA A 34 4.65 10.70 -5.44
N VAL A 35 3.77 10.50 -6.43
CA VAL A 35 2.63 9.57 -6.30
C VAL A 35 3.10 8.13 -6.09
N THR A 36 4.16 7.71 -6.78
CA THR A 36 4.73 6.36 -6.62
C THR A 36 5.31 6.17 -5.22
N ALA A 37 6.08 7.14 -4.73
CA ALA A 37 6.65 7.12 -3.38
C ALA A 37 5.56 7.15 -2.29
N PHE A 38 4.51 7.94 -2.48
CA PHE A 38 3.37 7.99 -1.56
C PHE A 38 2.67 6.63 -1.48
N ARG A 39 2.44 5.96 -2.62
CA ARG A 39 1.87 4.60 -2.64
C ARG A 39 2.78 3.55 -2.01
N ALA A 40 4.10 3.69 -2.12
CA ALA A 40 5.03 2.77 -1.47
C ALA A 40 4.95 2.89 0.05
N LYS A 41 4.88 4.12 0.58
CA LYS A 41 4.66 4.37 2.01
C LYS A 41 3.32 3.81 2.50
N ASP A 42 2.30 3.82 1.65
CA ASP A 42 1.01 3.19 1.92
C ASP A 42 1.10 1.64 1.96
N ARG A 43 2.05 1.04 1.24
CA ARG A 43 2.30 -0.40 1.34
C ARG A 43 3.11 -0.78 2.57
N ASP A 44 4.03 0.07 3.02
CA ASP A 44 4.82 -0.22 4.22
C ASP A 44 3.94 -0.43 5.48
N TRP A 45 2.83 0.32 5.62
CA TRP A 45 1.92 0.07 6.74
C TRP A 45 1.06 -1.19 6.56
N LEU A 46 0.70 -1.53 5.32
CA LEU A 46 0.00 -2.78 5.01
C LEU A 46 0.91 -3.97 5.30
N ASP A 47 2.15 -3.94 4.83
CA ASP A 47 3.14 -4.98 5.08
C ASP A 47 3.52 -5.05 6.56
N ALA A 48 3.58 -3.92 7.28
CA ALA A 48 3.72 -3.92 8.73
C ALA A 48 2.50 -4.54 9.44
N GLY A 49 1.28 -4.27 8.96
CA GLY A 49 0.04 -4.84 9.48
C GLY A 49 -0.03 -6.36 9.29
N PHE A 50 0.17 -6.83 8.05
CA PHE A 50 0.24 -8.26 7.72
C PHE A 50 1.46 -8.94 8.39
N GLY A 51 2.59 -8.25 8.48
CA GLY A 51 3.78 -8.72 9.18
C GLY A 51 3.55 -8.90 10.68
N LEU A 52 2.81 -8.00 11.33
CA LEU A 52 2.39 -8.13 12.73
C LEU A 52 1.43 -9.32 12.92
N TRP A 53 0.48 -9.51 12.00
CA TRP A 53 -0.43 -10.67 12.03
C TRP A 53 0.31 -12.00 11.85
N THR A 54 1.34 -12.01 11.00
CA THR A 54 2.21 -13.17 10.76
C THR A 54 3.13 -13.43 11.97
N ARG A 55 3.69 -12.37 12.56
CA ARG A 55 4.64 -12.43 13.69
C ARG A 55 3.98 -12.77 15.03
N HIS A 56 2.74 -12.34 15.24
CA HIS A 56 2.02 -12.51 16.51
C HIS A 56 0.97 -13.63 16.51
N GLY A 57 0.96 -14.49 15.50
CA GLY A 57 0.49 -15.87 15.71
C GLY A 57 -0.64 -16.40 14.83
N GLN A 58 -1.01 -15.75 13.72
CA GLN A 58 -1.98 -16.32 12.76
C GLN A 58 -1.44 -16.36 11.32
N GLY A 59 -0.15 -16.67 11.16
CA GLY A 59 0.46 -16.98 9.86
C GLY A 59 0.06 -18.36 9.31
N VAL A 60 -1.19 -18.78 9.51
CA VAL A 60 -1.74 -19.93 8.80
C VAL A 60 -2.26 -19.37 7.48
N GLU A 61 -1.82 -19.90 6.35
CA GLU A 61 -2.47 -19.58 5.08
C GLU A 61 -3.98 -19.75 5.26
N GLY A 62 -4.79 -18.75 4.90
CA GLY A 62 -6.23 -18.75 5.19
C GLY A 62 -6.93 -20.03 4.72
N ASN A 63 -6.41 -20.66 3.66
CA ASN A 63 -6.87 -21.95 3.16
C ASN A 63 -6.72 -23.10 4.18
N ARG A 64 -5.60 -23.16 4.91
CA ARG A 64 -5.25 -24.20 5.89
C ARG A 64 -6.05 -23.99 7.16
N PHE A 65 -6.22 -22.74 7.58
CA PHE A 65 -7.08 -22.40 8.71
C PHE A 65 -8.54 -22.80 8.44
N GLU A 66 -9.06 -22.51 7.24
CA GLU A 66 -10.39 -22.98 6.83
C GLU A 66 -10.48 -24.50 6.75
N GLN A 67 -9.45 -25.19 6.24
CA GLN A 67 -9.41 -26.65 6.19
C GLN A 67 -9.38 -27.27 7.59
N ASP A 68 -8.64 -26.69 8.53
CA ASP A 68 -8.57 -27.14 9.91
C ASP A 68 -9.91 -26.96 10.62
N ILE A 69 -10.57 -25.81 10.47
CA ILE A 69 -11.93 -25.60 11.02
C ILE A 69 -12.94 -26.59 10.43
N ARG A 70 -12.89 -26.84 9.12
CA ARG A 70 -13.79 -27.80 8.46
C ARG A 70 -13.54 -29.22 8.97
N ARG A 71 -12.27 -29.62 9.08
CA ARG A 71 -11.89 -30.94 9.62
C ARG A 71 -12.37 -31.09 11.07
N ASP A 72 -12.15 -30.09 11.92
CA ASP A 72 -12.58 -30.13 13.32
C ASP A 72 -14.12 -30.23 13.44
N TRP A 73 -14.86 -29.60 12.52
CA TRP A 73 -16.33 -29.72 12.43
C TRP A 73 -16.79 -31.11 11.97
N ASP A 74 -16.10 -31.71 10.99
CA ASP A 74 -16.41 -33.04 10.47
C ASP A 74 -16.08 -34.14 11.49
N GLU A 75 -14.98 -34.00 12.23
CA GLU A 75 -14.55 -34.93 13.28
C GLU A 75 -15.40 -34.82 14.56
N GLY A 76 -15.96 -33.65 14.85
CA GLY A 76 -16.82 -33.40 16.01
C GLY A 76 -18.27 -33.90 15.89
N GLN A 77 -18.71 -34.34 14.70
CA GLN A 77 -20.08 -34.82 14.43
C GLN A 77 -20.24 -36.35 14.61
N GLY A 78 -19.25 -37.02 15.20
CA GLY A 78 -19.23 -38.48 15.42
C GLY A 78 -19.32 -38.92 16.88
N ALA A 79 -20.10 -38.24 17.73
CA ALA A 79 -20.41 -38.66 19.10
C ALA A 79 -21.92 -38.88 19.29
#